data_AF-A0ABD6BUH0-F1
#
_entry.id   AF-A0ABD6BUH0-F1
#
_cell.length_a   1.000
_cell.length_b   1.000
_cell.length_c   1.000
_cell.angle_alpha   90.00
_cell.angle_beta   90.00
_cell.angle_gamma   90.00
#
_symmetry.space_group_name_H-M   'P 1'
#
loop_
_entity.id
_entity.type
_entity.pdbx_description
1 polymer ?
#
loop_
_entity_poly.entity_id
_entity_poly.type
_entity_poly.pdbx_seq_one_letter_code
_entity_poly.pdbx_strand_id
1 'polypeptide(L)'
;MVTHSNARYVDDDDRREFLKALGVGGAVAAGGTGLGAVRDAMSANAASDLAAVGESIRADLTGSIDADLIASQQPAVAEAASELTAVPERGLPTGEPRYEFAAVEEAGRPIYDHLVEVGFFESTTEHLPGFDPAFLQSAVGAFAGSAALAEPLSGMGLDDGAGVDLLSEVVANAEELSEHHWIATDEIPRAEIEFGEYIPTMTRGAAGGALLWLKDLDHHLFTHKVLLTDEIVADATWHGQSMAAGFQLMAEGAKALGGGADVSGSDLTALLSTGFAVQAIAQGLLPQDAYWISEEMRAERRTDLRRASHGN
;
A
#
# COMPACT_ATOMS: atom_id res chain seq x y z
N MET A 1 -19.75 -11.22 26.15
CA MET A 1 -19.70 -11.87 24.82
C MET A 1 -19.88 -10.75 23.82
N VAL A 2 -18.77 -10.05 23.55
CA VAL A 2 -18.73 -8.97 22.57
C VAL A 2 -18.50 -9.66 21.24
N THR A 3 -19.48 -9.58 20.35
CA THR A 3 -19.31 -9.90 18.93
C THR A 3 -18.24 -8.96 18.38
N HIS A 4 -17.11 -9.53 17.97
CA HIS A 4 -16.04 -8.83 17.26
C HIS A 4 -16.63 -8.30 15.95
N SER A 5 -17.03 -7.03 15.97
CA SER A 5 -17.29 -6.29 14.75
C SER A 5 -15.95 -6.17 14.03
N ASN A 6 -15.90 -6.51 12.74
CA ASN A 6 -14.85 -6.04 11.83
C ASN A 6 -14.70 -4.54 12.08
N ALA A 7 -13.65 -4.13 12.81
CA ALA A 7 -13.26 -2.73 12.82
C ALA A 7 -12.83 -2.44 11.38
N ARG A 8 -13.60 -1.59 10.70
CA ARG A 8 -13.27 -1.16 9.35
C ARG A 8 -12.15 -0.13 9.52
N TYR A 9 -11.00 -0.38 8.93
CA TYR A 9 -9.85 0.55 8.91
C TYR A 9 -10.19 1.90 8.26
N VAL A 10 -11.22 1.87 7.40
CA VAL A 10 -11.85 3.02 6.77
C VAL A 10 -13.28 3.09 7.26
N ASP A 11 -13.66 4.20 7.88
CA ASP A 11 -15.02 4.36 8.38
C ASP A 11 -16.01 4.72 7.25
N ASP A 12 -17.30 4.76 7.59
CA ASP A 12 -18.32 5.09 6.59
C ASP A 12 -18.26 6.57 6.16
N ASP A 13 -17.58 7.44 6.91
CA ASP A 13 -17.40 8.84 6.59
C ASP A 13 -16.24 9.01 5.59
N ASP A 14 -15.12 8.31 5.78
CA ASP A 14 -13.98 8.23 4.85
C ASP A 14 -14.43 7.72 3.47
N ARG A 15 -15.21 6.63 3.45
CA ARG A 15 -15.78 6.11 2.19
C ARG A 15 -16.68 7.12 1.50
N ARG A 16 -17.48 7.88 2.27
CA ARG A 16 -18.35 8.91 1.69
C ARG A 16 -17.52 10.05 1.12
N GLU A 17 -16.43 10.43 1.78
CA GLU A 17 -15.50 11.45 1.29
C GLU A 17 -14.82 10.99 -0.01
N PHE A 18 -14.32 9.75 -0.04
CA PHE A 18 -13.78 9.12 -1.25
C PHE A 18 -14.78 9.15 -2.42
N LEU A 19 -15.99 8.64 -2.21
CA LEU A 19 -17.03 8.63 -3.26
C LEU A 19 -17.40 10.05 -3.73
N LYS A 20 -17.44 11.01 -2.80
CA LYS A 20 -17.66 12.42 -3.13
C LYS A 20 -16.52 13.00 -3.96
N ALA A 21 -15.26 12.69 -3.63
CA ALA A 21 -14.08 13.11 -4.39
C ALA A 21 -14.12 12.57 -5.83
N LEU A 22 -14.64 11.34 -6.02
CA LEU A 22 -14.84 10.74 -7.34
C LEU A 22 -16.07 11.25 -8.10
N GLY A 23 -16.83 12.20 -7.52
CA GLY A 23 -18.07 12.69 -8.12
C GLY A 23 -19.21 11.67 -8.16
N VAL A 24 -19.09 10.58 -7.39
CA VAL A 24 -20.09 9.51 -7.29
C VAL A 24 -21.15 9.93 -6.28
N GLY A 25 -22.16 10.67 -6.75
CA GLY A 25 -23.24 11.15 -5.89
C GLY A 25 -24.27 10.06 -5.55
N GLY A 26 -24.41 9.70 -4.27
CA GLY A 26 -25.55 8.98 -3.65
C GLY A 26 -25.96 7.59 -4.20
N ALA A 27 -25.46 7.18 -5.38
CA ALA A 27 -25.92 6.02 -6.14
C ALA A 27 -25.36 4.68 -5.65
N VAL A 28 -24.32 4.70 -4.82
CA VAL A 28 -23.74 3.49 -4.18
C VAL A 28 -24.63 2.99 -3.03
N ALA A 29 -25.64 3.77 -2.60
CA ALA A 29 -26.63 3.38 -1.60
C ALA A 29 -27.52 2.18 -2.00
N ALA A 30 -27.39 1.66 -3.23
CA ALA A 30 -28.21 0.57 -3.78
C ALA A 30 -27.44 -0.77 -3.98
N GLY A 31 -26.34 -1.00 -3.25
CA GLY A 31 -25.83 -2.36 -3.01
C GLY A 31 -24.59 -2.82 -3.77
N GLY A 32 -23.86 -1.92 -4.44
CA GLY A 32 -22.53 -2.24 -4.98
C GLY A 32 -21.43 -1.71 -4.05
N THR A 33 -20.66 -2.58 -3.40
CA THR A 33 -19.60 -2.17 -2.45
C THR A 33 -18.19 -2.22 -3.03
N GLY A 34 -18.02 -2.66 -4.27
CA GLY A 34 -16.70 -2.87 -4.89
C GLY A 34 -16.32 -1.84 -5.94
N LEU A 35 -15.06 -1.89 -6.40
CA LEU A 35 -14.48 -0.94 -7.37
C LEU A 35 -15.24 -0.90 -8.70
N GLY A 36 -15.86 -2.02 -9.12
CA GLY A 36 -16.71 -2.04 -10.31
C GLY A 36 -17.94 -1.12 -10.20
N ALA A 37 -18.58 -1.08 -9.02
CA ALA A 37 -19.74 -0.22 -8.79
C ALA A 37 -19.35 1.27 -8.71
N VAL A 38 -18.18 1.56 -8.14
CA VAL A 38 -17.60 2.91 -8.13
C VAL A 38 -17.38 3.37 -9.57
N ARG A 39 -16.71 2.55 -10.38
CA ARG A 39 -16.43 2.82 -11.80
C ARG A 39 -17.68 3.11 -12.61
N ASP A 40 -18.70 2.27 -12.48
CA ASP A 40 -19.96 2.42 -13.23
C ASP A 40 -20.70 3.73 -12.88
N ALA A 41 -20.46 4.26 -11.67
CA ALA A 41 -21.08 5.48 -11.19
C ALA A 41 -20.24 6.75 -11.45
N MET A 42 -18.97 6.61 -11.85
CA MET A 42 -18.10 7.73 -12.17
C MET A 42 -18.49 8.38 -13.50
N SER A 43 -18.53 9.71 -13.52
CA SER A 43 -18.63 10.48 -14.76
C SER A 43 -17.23 10.62 -15.37
N ALA A 44 -17.11 10.49 -16.69
CA ALA A 44 -15.82 10.63 -17.38
C ALA A 44 -15.26 12.05 -17.22
N ASN A 45 -14.41 12.25 -16.21
CA ASN A 45 -13.58 13.43 -16.07
C ASN A 45 -12.20 13.13 -16.64
N ALA A 46 -11.82 13.84 -17.70
CA ALA A 46 -10.52 13.71 -18.31
C ALA A 46 -9.48 14.52 -17.53
N ALA A 47 -8.55 13.85 -16.86
CA ALA A 47 -7.36 14.48 -16.28
C ALA A 47 -6.33 14.69 -17.40
N SER A 48 -6.25 15.91 -17.94
CA SER A 48 -5.35 16.27 -19.05
C SER A 48 -3.87 16.26 -18.69
N ASP A 49 -3.54 16.26 -17.39
CA ASP A 49 -2.18 16.53 -16.92
C ASP A 49 -1.40 15.24 -16.60
N LEU A 50 -2.11 14.11 -16.38
CA LEU A 50 -1.49 12.81 -16.08
C LEU A 50 -0.74 12.23 -17.28
N ALA A 51 -1.19 12.51 -18.51
CA ALA A 51 -0.59 11.93 -19.72
C ALA A 51 0.87 12.34 -19.89
N ALA A 52 1.17 13.64 -19.72
CA ALA A 52 2.49 14.19 -19.93
C ALA A 52 3.53 13.61 -18.94
N VAL A 53 3.12 13.38 -17.69
CA VAL A 53 3.96 12.74 -16.67
C VAL A 53 4.35 11.32 -17.09
N GLY A 54 3.37 10.50 -17.49
CA GLY A 54 3.61 9.12 -17.89
C GLY A 54 4.45 9.01 -19.15
N GLU A 55 4.27 9.90 -20.13
CA GLU A 55 5.14 9.93 -21.31
C GLU A 55 6.60 10.30 -20.97
N SER A 56 6.82 11.16 -19.97
CA SER A 56 8.17 11.55 -19.53
C SER A 56 8.88 10.37 -18.86
N ILE A 57 8.21 9.70 -17.91
CA ILE A 57 8.72 8.47 -17.28
C ILE A 57 9.00 7.39 -18.33
N ARG A 58 8.10 7.24 -19.32
CA ARG A 58 8.29 6.28 -20.40
C ARG A 58 9.51 6.60 -21.24
N ALA A 59 9.72 7.86 -21.59
CA ALA A 59 10.86 8.27 -22.40
C ALA A 59 12.21 7.89 -21.74
N ASP A 60 12.31 8.00 -20.42
CA ASP A 60 13.54 7.67 -19.68
C ASP A 60 13.82 6.17 -19.58
N LEU A 61 12.76 5.36 -19.43
CA LEU A 61 12.88 3.96 -19.02
C LEU A 61 12.61 2.94 -20.13
N THR A 62 12.15 3.39 -21.29
CA THR A 62 11.87 2.52 -22.44
C THR A 62 13.11 1.72 -22.82
N GLY A 63 12.97 0.38 -22.84
CA GLY A 63 14.04 -0.54 -23.22
C GLY A 63 15.04 -0.89 -22.12
N SER A 64 14.91 -0.28 -20.93
CA SER A 64 15.70 -0.65 -19.74
C SER A 64 14.97 -1.64 -18.83
N ILE A 65 13.63 -1.60 -18.80
CA ILE A 65 12.84 -2.49 -17.93
C ILE A 65 12.73 -3.90 -18.52
N ASP A 66 13.13 -4.91 -17.73
CA ASP A 66 12.86 -6.33 -17.99
C ASP A 66 11.42 -6.68 -17.58
N ALA A 67 10.48 -6.53 -18.52
CA ALA A 67 9.07 -6.86 -18.29
C ALA A 67 8.84 -8.36 -18.04
N ASP A 68 9.67 -9.24 -18.62
CA ASP A 68 9.54 -10.69 -18.46
C ASP A 68 9.91 -11.12 -17.03
N LEU A 69 10.97 -10.52 -16.46
CA LEU A 69 11.31 -10.69 -15.05
C LEU A 69 10.13 -10.27 -14.18
N ILE A 70 9.60 -9.06 -14.36
CA ILE A 70 8.49 -8.56 -13.54
C ILE A 70 7.28 -9.48 -13.66
N ALA A 71 6.88 -9.83 -14.89
CA ALA A 71 5.75 -10.73 -15.14
C ALA A 71 5.95 -12.12 -14.50
N SER A 72 7.18 -12.63 -14.45
CA SER A 72 7.49 -13.92 -13.83
C SER A 72 7.38 -13.92 -12.31
N GLN A 73 7.61 -12.77 -11.66
CA GLN A 73 7.62 -12.64 -10.20
C GLN A 73 6.26 -12.19 -9.62
N GLN A 74 5.49 -11.38 -10.37
CA GLN A 74 4.19 -10.86 -9.94
C GLN A 74 3.21 -11.93 -9.38
N PRO A 75 3.10 -13.15 -9.95
CA PRO A 75 2.22 -14.17 -9.39
C PRO A 75 2.60 -14.59 -7.96
N ALA A 76 3.89 -14.71 -7.67
CA ALA A 76 4.37 -15.10 -6.33
C ALA A 76 4.09 -14.00 -5.29
N VAL A 77 4.24 -12.72 -5.69
CA VAL A 77 3.87 -11.58 -4.84
C VAL A 77 2.37 -11.60 -4.52
N ALA A 78 1.53 -11.77 -5.54
CA ALA A 78 0.08 -11.80 -5.38
C ALA A 78 -0.38 -12.97 -4.52
N GLU A 79 0.18 -14.16 -4.72
CA GLU A 79 -0.10 -15.35 -3.91
C GLU A 79 0.26 -15.11 -2.45
N ALA A 80 1.51 -14.72 -2.16
CA ALA A 80 1.97 -14.45 -0.80
C ALA A 80 1.12 -13.37 -0.10
N ALA A 81 0.76 -12.29 -0.81
CA ALA A 81 -0.07 -11.24 -0.26
C ALA A 81 -1.52 -11.70 0.01
N SER A 82 -2.08 -12.56 -0.84
CA SER A 82 -3.40 -13.15 -0.62
C SER A 82 -3.45 -14.03 0.63
N GLU A 83 -2.36 -14.74 0.93
CA GLU A 83 -2.25 -15.60 2.12
C GLU A 83 -2.26 -14.81 3.45
N LEU A 84 -1.95 -13.51 3.42
CA LEU A 84 -2.02 -12.63 4.59
C LEU A 84 -3.44 -12.53 5.15
N THR A 85 -4.48 -12.66 4.31
CA THR A 85 -5.89 -12.61 4.75
C THR A 85 -6.20 -13.62 5.88
N ALA A 86 -5.48 -14.74 5.91
CA ALA A 86 -5.67 -15.79 6.88
C ALA A 86 -4.83 -15.64 8.16
N VAL A 87 -3.95 -14.62 8.25
CA VAL A 87 -3.09 -14.37 9.43
C VAL A 87 -3.91 -14.16 10.71
N PRO A 88 -4.94 -13.29 10.75
CA PRO A 88 -5.75 -13.09 11.96
C PRO A 88 -6.44 -14.37 12.43
N GLU A 89 -6.95 -15.18 11.50
CA GLU A 89 -7.63 -16.45 11.80
C GLU A 89 -6.67 -17.52 12.34
N ARG A 90 -5.44 -17.57 11.80
CA ARG A 90 -4.40 -18.50 12.26
C ARG A 90 -3.86 -18.13 13.65
N GLY A 91 -3.96 -16.86 14.03
CA GLY A 91 -3.42 -16.31 15.28
C GLY A 91 -1.89 -16.40 15.35
N LEU A 92 -1.28 -15.75 16.34
CA LEU A 92 0.18 -15.68 16.44
C LEU A 92 0.80 -17.03 16.84
N PRO A 93 1.99 -17.39 16.32
CA PRO A 93 2.60 -18.67 16.61
C PRO A 93 3.12 -18.79 18.06
N THR A 94 2.98 -19.99 18.64
CA THR A 94 3.36 -20.25 20.04
C THR A 94 4.84 -20.61 20.21
N GLY A 95 5.44 -21.26 19.20
CA GLY A 95 6.84 -21.73 19.20
C GLY A 95 7.80 -20.75 18.54
N GLU A 96 8.02 -20.91 17.23
CA GLU A 96 8.92 -20.09 16.40
C GLU A 96 8.13 -19.03 15.59
N PRO A 97 8.77 -17.96 15.10
CA PRO A 97 8.16 -17.04 14.13
C PRO A 97 7.66 -17.80 12.89
N ARG A 98 6.52 -17.38 12.36
CA ARG A 98 6.11 -17.70 10.99
C ARG A 98 6.49 -16.52 10.11
N TYR A 99 6.93 -16.79 8.89
CA TYR A 99 7.44 -15.77 7.96
C TYR A 99 6.39 -15.47 6.89
N GLU A 100 5.23 -14.98 7.32
CA GLU A 100 4.05 -14.77 6.45
C GLU A 100 4.19 -13.45 5.69
N PHE A 101 4.58 -12.37 6.36
CA PHE A 101 4.82 -11.06 5.72
C PHE A 101 6.16 -11.03 4.97
N ALA A 102 7.19 -11.65 5.52
CA ALA A 102 8.51 -11.74 4.89
C ALA A 102 8.48 -12.55 3.58
N ALA A 103 7.52 -13.47 3.39
CA ALA A 103 7.33 -14.15 2.12
C ALA A 103 6.94 -13.18 0.98
N VAL A 104 6.18 -12.14 1.29
CA VAL A 104 5.86 -11.07 0.32
C VAL A 104 7.11 -10.27 -0.03
N GLU A 105 7.96 -9.95 0.96
CA GLU A 105 9.25 -9.29 0.68
C GLU A 105 10.12 -10.15 -0.21
N GLU A 106 10.29 -11.43 0.11
CA GLU A 106 11.13 -12.35 -0.65
C GLU A 106 10.67 -12.47 -2.11
N ALA A 107 9.35 -12.54 -2.34
CA ALA A 107 8.79 -12.58 -3.69
C ALA A 107 8.92 -11.25 -4.45
N GLY A 108 8.79 -10.11 -3.75
CA GLY A 108 8.91 -8.78 -4.37
C GLY A 108 10.35 -8.35 -4.61
N ARG A 109 11.31 -8.95 -3.90
CA ARG A 109 12.71 -8.55 -3.90
C ARG A 109 13.37 -8.51 -5.28
N PRO A 110 13.22 -9.53 -6.15
CA PRO A 110 13.85 -9.50 -7.47
C PRO A 110 13.31 -8.37 -8.36
N ILE A 111 12.02 -8.03 -8.25
CA ILE A 111 11.44 -6.87 -8.95
C ILE A 111 12.10 -5.59 -8.44
N TYR A 112 12.13 -5.40 -7.12
CA TYR A 112 12.71 -4.19 -6.52
C TYR A 112 14.18 -3.98 -6.90
N ASP A 113 15.00 -5.03 -6.77
CA ASP A 113 16.44 -4.94 -7.06
C ASP A 113 16.69 -4.58 -8.54
N HIS A 114 15.90 -5.13 -9.48
CA HIS A 114 15.94 -4.75 -10.89
C HIS A 114 15.55 -3.28 -11.11
N LEU A 115 14.46 -2.82 -10.48
CA LEU A 115 14.01 -1.42 -10.61
C LEU A 115 15.03 -0.43 -10.04
N VAL A 116 15.74 -0.80 -8.98
CA VAL A 116 16.88 -0.01 -8.49
C VAL A 116 18.02 0.03 -9.51
N GLU A 117 18.37 -1.11 -10.11
CA GLU A 117 19.49 -1.21 -11.06
C GLU A 117 19.29 -0.32 -12.30
N VAL A 118 18.05 -0.26 -12.80
CA VAL A 118 17.72 0.46 -14.05
C VAL A 118 17.35 1.92 -13.86
N GLY A 119 17.43 2.46 -12.64
CA GLY A 119 17.15 3.87 -12.36
C GLY A 119 15.66 4.23 -12.38
N PHE A 120 14.77 3.25 -12.16
CA PHE A 120 13.32 3.46 -12.20
C PHE A 120 12.86 4.48 -11.13
N PHE A 121 13.43 4.38 -9.93
CA PHE A 121 13.00 5.23 -8.82
C PHE A 121 13.51 6.67 -8.94
N GLU A 122 14.65 6.87 -9.59
CA GLU A 122 15.17 8.20 -9.92
C GLU A 122 14.25 8.89 -10.93
N SER A 123 13.92 8.22 -12.05
CA SER A 123 13.02 8.79 -13.06
C SER A 123 11.61 9.04 -12.52
N THR A 124 11.04 8.09 -11.77
CA THR A 124 9.70 8.29 -11.18
C THR A 124 9.68 9.42 -10.15
N THR A 125 10.74 9.60 -9.36
CA THR A 125 10.83 10.73 -8.42
C THR A 125 10.98 12.06 -9.16
N GLU A 126 11.73 12.10 -10.26
CA GLU A 126 11.94 13.33 -11.05
C GLU A 126 10.65 13.82 -11.73
N HIS A 127 9.81 12.90 -12.23
CA HIS A 127 8.67 13.27 -13.07
C HIS A 127 7.31 13.23 -12.36
N LEU A 128 7.14 12.43 -11.31
CA LEU A 128 5.87 12.42 -10.58
C LEU A 128 5.70 13.74 -9.82
N PRO A 129 4.52 14.39 -9.92
CA PRO A 129 4.22 15.54 -9.08
C PRO A 129 4.28 15.19 -7.59
N GLY A 130 4.48 16.21 -6.77
CA GLY A 130 4.21 16.09 -5.34
C GLY A 130 2.78 15.58 -5.09
N PHE A 131 2.61 14.72 -4.10
CA PHE A 131 1.32 14.15 -3.73
C PHE A 131 0.47 15.15 -2.96
N ASP A 132 0.05 16.23 -3.63
CA ASP A 132 -0.99 17.10 -3.11
C ASP A 132 -2.38 16.41 -3.21
N PRO A 133 -3.35 16.83 -2.38
CA PRO A 133 -4.66 16.18 -2.37
C PRO A 133 -5.40 16.19 -3.72
N ALA A 134 -5.27 17.25 -4.52
CA ALA A 134 -5.96 17.34 -5.81
C ALA A 134 -5.35 16.39 -6.85
N PHE A 135 -4.02 16.27 -6.86
CA PHE A 135 -3.31 15.31 -7.68
C PHE A 135 -3.67 13.87 -7.30
N LEU A 136 -3.61 13.52 -6.01
CA LEU A 136 -3.97 12.18 -5.51
C LEU A 136 -5.40 11.81 -5.86
N GLN A 137 -6.36 12.70 -5.63
CA GLN A 137 -7.76 12.47 -6.02
C GLN A 137 -7.91 12.22 -7.53
N SER A 138 -7.18 12.97 -8.36
CA SER A 138 -7.20 12.79 -9.81
C SER A 138 -6.58 11.46 -10.25
N ALA A 139 -5.45 11.08 -9.66
CA ALA A 139 -4.76 9.82 -9.95
C ALA A 139 -5.59 8.61 -9.50
N VAL A 140 -6.10 8.63 -8.26
CA VAL A 140 -6.97 7.58 -7.71
C VAL A 140 -8.28 7.50 -8.50
N GLY A 141 -8.84 8.64 -8.93
CA GLY A 141 -10.02 8.64 -9.78
C GLY A 141 -9.78 8.04 -11.16
N ALA A 142 -8.66 8.37 -11.80
CA ALA A 142 -8.27 7.73 -13.06
C ALA A 142 -8.07 6.20 -12.89
N PHE A 143 -7.45 5.78 -11.77
CA PHE A 143 -7.28 4.38 -11.42
C PHE A 143 -8.62 3.65 -11.21
N ALA A 144 -9.48 4.16 -10.32
CA ALA A 144 -10.79 3.57 -10.03
C ALA A 144 -11.71 3.51 -11.27
N GLY A 145 -11.58 4.51 -12.14
CA GLY A 145 -12.30 4.62 -13.42
C GLY A 145 -11.93 3.55 -14.45
N SER A 146 -10.86 2.77 -14.25
CA SER A 146 -10.38 1.78 -15.21
C SER A 146 -10.44 0.35 -14.67
N ALA A 147 -11.09 -0.54 -15.44
CA ALA A 147 -11.15 -1.96 -15.12
C ALA A 147 -9.79 -2.65 -15.21
N ALA A 148 -9.02 -2.30 -16.23
CA ALA A 148 -7.71 -2.88 -16.47
C ALA A 148 -6.71 -2.51 -15.37
N LEU A 149 -6.76 -1.27 -14.87
CA LEU A 149 -5.83 -0.82 -13.83
C LEU A 149 -6.12 -1.48 -12.47
N ALA A 150 -7.39 -1.78 -12.18
CA ALA A 150 -7.78 -2.43 -10.93
C ALA A 150 -7.64 -3.96 -10.94
N GLU A 151 -7.47 -4.60 -12.09
CA GLU A 151 -7.36 -6.07 -12.22
C GLU A 151 -6.30 -6.70 -11.30
N PRO A 152 -5.09 -6.13 -11.12
CA PRO A 152 -4.09 -6.70 -10.23
C PRO A 152 -4.55 -6.87 -8.77
N LEU A 153 -5.48 -6.02 -8.31
CA LEU A 153 -6.03 -6.09 -6.95
C LEU A 153 -6.93 -7.32 -6.75
N SER A 154 -7.60 -7.80 -7.79
CA SER A 154 -8.44 -9.01 -7.72
C SER A 154 -7.61 -10.25 -7.37
N GLY A 155 -6.40 -10.37 -7.91
CA GLY A 155 -5.49 -11.47 -7.60
C GLY A 155 -5.06 -11.52 -6.13
N MET A 156 -5.26 -10.44 -5.40
CA MET A 156 -4.93 -10.28 -3.98
C MET A 156 -6.15 -10.34 -3.07
N GLY A 157 -7.36 -10.54 -3.63
CA GLY A 157 -8.62 -10.51 -2.87
C GLY A 157 -9.11 -9.09 -2.53
N LEU A 158 -8.69 -8.07 -3.29
CA LEU A 158 -8.99 -6.65 -3.07
C LEU A 158 -9.93 -6.07 -4.15
N ASP A 159 -10.78 -6.89 -4.76
CA ASP A 159 -11.73 -6.51 -5.82
C ASP A 159 -13.08 -5.97 -5.32
N ASP A 160 -13.45 -6.35 -4.09
CA ASP A 160 -14.69 -5.96 -3.43
C ASP A 160 -14.51 -4.70 -2.56
N GLY A 161 -15.20 -4.63 -1.41
CA GLY A 161 -15.14 -3.50 -0.49
C GLY A 161 -13.75 -3.18 0.01
N ALA A 162 -12.86 -4.16 0.08
CA ALA A 162 -11.46 -3.96 0.47
C ALA A 162 -10.69 -3.09 -0.52
N GLY A 163 -10.98 -3.16 -1.82
CA GLY A 163 -10.39 -2.26 -2.82
C GLY A 163 -10.90 -0.83 -2.67
N VAL A 164 -12.16 -0.65 -2.32
CA VAL A 164 -12.73 0.67 -2.01
C VAL A 164 -12.10 1.24 -0.74
N ASP A 165 -11.90 0.41 0.28
CA ASP A 165 -11.24 0.81 1.53
C ASP A 165 -9.81 1.27 1.25
N LEU A 166 -9.04 0.48 0.50
CA LEU A 166 -7.68 0.83 0.11
C LEU A 166 -7.58 2.22 -0.54
N LEU A 167 -8.46 2.51 -1.50
CA LEU A 167 -8.45 3.81 -2.18
C LEU A 167 -9.03 4.94 -1.33
N SER A 168 -9.96 4.62 -0.42
CA SER A 168 -10.52 5.60 0.51
C SER A 168 -9.48 6.05 1.52
N GLU A 169 -8.66 5.13 2.02
CA GLU A 169 -7.54 5.44 2.92
C GLU A 169 -6.54 6.39 2.27
N VAL A 170 -6.30 6.24 0.96
CA VAL A 170 -5.46 7.18 0.19
C VAL A 170 -6.04 8.60 0.18
N VAL A 171 -7.34 8.73 -0.08
CA VAL A 171 -8.00 10.04 -0.16
C VAL A 171 -8.15 10.67 1.23
N ALA A 172 -8.49 9.88 2.25
CA ALA A 172 -8.64 10.36 3.64
C ALA A 172 -7.33 10.88 4.22
N ASN A 173 -6.20 10.26 3.86
CA ASN A 173 -4.87 10.65 4.36
C ASN A 173 -4.09 11.53 3.35
N ALA A 174 -4.74 12.06 2.32
CA ALA A 174 -4.07 12.83 1.27
C ALA A 174 -3.38 14.09 1.79
N GLU A 175 -3.98 14.78 2.76
CA GLU A 175 -3.37 15.97 3.40
C GLU A 175 -2.13 15.58 4.21
N GLU A 176 -2.23 14.54 5.05
CA GLU A 176 -1.10 14.07 5.85
C GLU A 176 0.05 13.57 4.97
N LEU A 177 -0.28 12.84 3.89
CA LEU A 177 0.70 12.39 2.91
C LEU A 177 1.45 13.57 2.29
N SER A 178 0.72 14.61 1.88
CA SER A 178 1.29 15.83 1.29
C SER A 178 2.21 16.58 2.25
N GLU A 179 1.82 16.70 3.52
CA GLU A 179 2.54 17.53 4.49
C GLU A 179 3.72 16.81 5.16
N HIS A 180 3.66 15.48 5.32
CA HIS A 180 4.56 14.78 6.23
C HIS A 180 5.26 13.56 5.63
N HIS A 181 4.64 12.85 4.69
CA HIS A 181 5.13 11.53 4.26
C HIS A 181 5.64 11.51 2.82
N TRP A 182 5.27 12.49 1.99
CA TRP A 182 5.71 12.64 0.60
C TRP A 182 6.60 13.88 0.42
N ILE A 183 7.73 13.90 1.13
CA ILE A 183 8.73 14.97 1.02
C ILE A 183 9.56 14.74 -0.25
N ALA A 184 9.61 15.72 -1.15
CA ALA A 184 10.47 15.77 -2.33
C ALA A 184 11.95 15.57 -1.94
N THR A 185 12.39 14.31 -1.87
CA THR A 185 13.74 13.95 -1.40
C THR A 185 14.86 14.44 -2.33
N ASP A 186 14.50 14.83 -3.53
CA ASP A 186 15.29 15.49 -4.56
C ASP A 186 15.50 16.98 -4.26
N GLU A 187 14.58 17.62 -3.54
CA GLU A 187 14.73 19.01 -3.04
C GLU A 187 15.56 19.10 -1.76
N ILE A 188 15.83 17.97 -1.10
CA ILE A 188 16.64 17.93 0.12
C ILE A 188 18.09 18.33 -0.22
N PRO A 189 18.69 19.31 0.48
CA PRO A 189 20.09 19.71 0.27
C PRO A 189 21.03 18.64 0.85
N ARG A 190 21.17 17.50 0.15
CA ARG A 190 21.89 16.30 0.60
C ARG A 190 23.34 16.57 1.01
N ALA A 191 24.00 17.51 0.34
CA ALA A 191 25.37 17.90 0.65
C ALA A 191 25.52 18.56 2.04
N GLU A 192 24.43 19.05 2.63
CA GLU A 192 24.39 19.69 3.94
C GLU A 192 24.03 18.71 5.06
N ILE A 193 23.69 17.45 4.73
CA ILE A 193 23.24 16.42 5.67
C ILE A 193 24.31 15.34 5.79
N GLU A 194 24.71 15.02 7.02
CA GLU A 194 25.57 13.86 7.28
C GLU A 194 24.87 12.58 6.80
N PHE A 195 25.53 11.80 5.94
CA PHE A 195 24.95 10.63 5.27
C PHE A 195 23.81 10.95 4.28
N GLY A 196 23.72 12.19 3.77
CA GLY A 196 22.72 12.61 2.79
C GLY A 196 22.73 11.80 1.48
N GLU A 197 23.86 11.17 1.14
CA GLU A 197 23.99 10.24 0.01
C GLU A 197 23.21 8.92 0.19
N TYR A 198 22.82 8.57 1.42
CA TYR A 198 22.06 7.36 1.74
C TYR A 198 20.55 7.59 1.84
N ILE A 199 20.09 8.85 1.76
CA ILE A 199 18.65 9.16 1.72
C ILE A 199 18.11 8.58 0.40
N PRO A 200 17.15 7.65 0.40
CA PRO A 200 16.60 7.12 -0.84
C PRO A 200 15.88 8.24 -1.61
N THR A 201 15.65 8.05 -2.91
CA THR A 201 14.62 8.84 -3.58
C THR A 201 13.26 8.50 -2.97
N MET A 202 12.31 9.40 -3.05
CA MET A 202 11.00 9.28 -2.45
C MET A 202 10.27 8.00 -2.90
N THR A 203 10.22 7.73 -4.21
CA THR A 203 9.57 6.52 -4.72
C THR A 203 10.32 5.25 -4.34
N ARG A 204 11.66 5.32 -4.22
CA ARG A 204 12.48 4.23 -3.68
C ARG A 204 12.24 4.00 -2.20
N GLY A 205 12.02 5.07 -1.43
CA GLY A 205 11.65 5.04 -0.02
C GLY A 205 10.31 4.36 0.18
N ALA A 206 9.30 4.70 -0.64
CA ALA A 206 8.00 4.04 -0.63
C ALA A 206 8.13 2.53 -0.92
N ALA A 207 8.75 2.13 -2.03
CA ALA A 207 8.85 0.71 -2.41
C ALA A 207 9.80 -0.09 -1.52
N GLY A 208 10.99 0.44 -1.26
CA GLY A 208 11.99 -0.24 -0.44
C GLY A 208 11.57 -0.31 1.02
N GLY A 209 10.97 0.76 1.54
CA GLY A 209 10.44 0.80 2.90
C GLY A 209 9.30 -0.21 3.09
N ALA A 210 8.38 -0.33 2.12
CA ALA A 210 7.29 -1.30 2.17
C ALA A 210 7.82 -2.74 2.31
N LEU A 211 8.82 -3.12 1.50
CA LEU A 211 9.47 -4.42 1.60
C LEU A 211 10.19 -4.60 2.95
N LEU A 212 10.90 -3.59 3.44
CA LEU A 212 11.60 -3.66 4.73
C LEU A 212 10.62 -3.83 5.91
N TRP A 213 9.49 -3.15 5.90
CA TRP A 213 8.44 -3.32 6.90
C TRP A 213 7.85 -4.73 6.86
N LEU A 214 7.50 -5.23 5.67
CA LEU A 214 7.00 -6.59 5.49
C LEU A 214 7.98 -7.65 6.02
N LYS A 215 9.28 -7.45 5.78
CA LYS A 215 10.33 -8.33 6.30
C LYS A 215 10.41 -8.34 7.82
N ASP A 216 10.21 -7.21 8.49
CA ASP A 216 10.32 -7.08 9.95
C ASP A 216 9.05 -7.52 10.68
N LEU A 217 7.88 -7.36 10.06
CA LEU A 217 6.58 -7.47 10.71
C LEU A 217 6.35 -8.81 11.41
N ASP A 218 6.75 -9.92 10.79
CA ASP A 218 6.68 -11.25 11.41
C ASP A 218 7.45 -11.32 12.74
N HIS A 219 8.66 -10.74 12.76
CA HIS A 219 9.51 -10.75 13.94
C HIS A 219 8.95 -9.87 15.04
N HIS A 220 8.44 -8.69 14.68
CA HIS A 220 7.79 -7.77 15.61
C HIS A 220 6.57 -8.41 16.27
N LEU A 221 5.66 -8.97 15.45
CA LEU A 221 4.43 -9.60 15.92
C LEU A 221 4.72 -10.79 16.84
N PHE A 222 5.70 -11.62 16.49
CA PHE A 222 6.13 -12.73 17.32
C PHE A 222 6.72 -12.27 18.66
N THR A 223 7.64 -11.30 18.63
CA THR A 223 8.35 -10.82 19.81
C THR A 223 7.40 -10.15 20.80
N HIS A 224 6.40 -9.44 20.30
CA HIS A 224 5.44 -8.69 21.13
C HIS A 224 4.13 -9.43 21.38
N LYS A 225 3.96 -10.68 20.95
CA LYS A 225 2.69 -11.45 20.98
C LYS A 225 1.91 -11.46 22.29
N VAL A 226 2.56 -11.22 23.43
CA VAL A 226 1.91 -11.15 24.75
C VAL A 226 1.21 -9.82 25.03
N LEU A 227 1.51 -8.79 24.23
CA LEU A 227 0.95 -7.45 24.31
C LEU A 227 -0.11 -7.20 23.23
N LEU A 228 -0.13 -8.01 22.17
CA LEU A 228 -0.98 -7.77 21.01
C LEU A 228 -2.42 -8.20 21.26
N THR A 229 -3.35 -7.37 20.80
CA THR A 229 -4.78 -7.71 20.68
C THR A 229 -5.04 -8.28 19.28
N ASP A 230 -6.20 -8.91 19.10
CA ASP A 230 -6.64 -9.36 17.78
C ASP A 230 -6.78 -8.19 16.80
N GLU A 231 -7.13 -7.00 17.30
CA GLU A 231 -7.21 -5.75 16.54
C GLU A 231 -5.85 -5.33 16.00
N ILE A 232 -4.81 -5.28 16.85
CA ILE A 232 -3.45 -4.94 16.40
C ILE A 232 -2.94 -5.93 15.33
N VAL A 233 -3.26 -7.22 15.46
CA VAL A 233 -2.88 -8.23 14.45
C VAL A 233 -3.65 -8.01 13.14
N ALA A 234 -4.91 -7.59 13.23
CA ALA A 234 -5.71 -7.24 12.07
C ALA A 234 -5.16 -5.99 11.37
N ASP A 235 -4.83 -4.92 12.12
CA ASP A 235 -4.20 -3.69 11.60
C ASP A 235 -2.87 -4.00 10.89
N ALA A 236 -2.00 -4.77 11.53
CA ALA A 236 -0.74 -5.23 10.93
C ALA A 236 -0.98 -5.99 9.62
N THR A 237 -2.01 -6.83 9.58
CA THR A 237 -2.39 -7.59 8.38
C THR A 237 -2.86 -6.66 7.27
N TRP A 238 -3.76 -5.72 7.58
CA TRP A 238 -4.26 -4.74 6.62
C TRP A 238 -3.12 -3.92 6.03
N HIS A 239 -2.28 -3.32 6.86
CA HIS A 239 -1.14 -2.52 6.39
C HIS A 239 -0.15 -3.34 5.56
N GLY A 240 0.10 -4.60 5.95
CA GLY A 240 0.90 -5.54 5.15
C GLY A 240 0.30 -5.78 3.76
N GLN A 241 -1.01 -5.99 3.68
CA GLN A 241 -1.73 -6.17 2.42
C GLN A 241 -1.74 -4.90 1.57
N SER A 242 -1.95 -3.74 2.18
CA SER A 242 -1.91 -2.45 1.51
C SER A 242 -0.52 -2.17 0.92
N MET A 243 0.55 -2.38 1.68
CA MET A 243 1.93 -2.28 1.18
C MET A 243 2.18 -3.21 -0.02
N ALA A 244 1.73 -4.47 0.06
CA ALA A 244 1.85 -5.44 -1.03
C ALA A 244 1.03 -5.03 -2.26
N ALA A 245 -0.18 -4.52 -2.07
CA ALA A 245 -1.06 -4.06 -3.13
C ALA A 245 -0.45 -2.87 -3.87
N GLY A 246 0.02 -1.87 -3.13
CA GLY A 246 0.69 -0.73 -3.74
C GLY A 246 1.97 -1.14 -4.48
N PHE A 247 2.74 -2.12 -3.95
CA PHE A 247 3.91 -2.66 -4.65
C PHE A 247 3.51 -3.36 -5.97
N GLN A 248 2.44 -4.16 -5.96
CA GLN A 248 1.93 -4.83 -7.14
C GLN A 248 1.47 -3.85 -8.22
N LEU A 249 0.79 -2.76 -7.83
CA LEU A 249 0.43 -1.68 -8.75
C LEU A 249 1.67 -1.02 -9.35
N MET A 250 2.67 -0.67 -8.54
CA MET A 250 3.93 -0.11 -9.04
C MET A 250 4.63 -1.07 -10.02
N ALA A 251 4.68 -2.36 -9.70
CA ALA A 251 5.25 -3.39 -10.57
C ALA A 251 4.50 -3.52 -11.90
N GLU A 252 3.17 -3.40 -11.90
CA GLU A 252 2.37 -3.40 -13.12
C GLU A 252 2.70 -2.20 -14.02
N GLY A 253 2.90 -1.01 -13.43
CA GLY A 253 3.32 0.19 -14.15
C GLY A 253 4.72 0.03 -14.76
N ALA A 254 5.66 -0.53 -14.00
CA ALA A 254 6.98 -0.85 -14.50
C ALA A 254 6.95 -1.88 -15.64
N LYS A 255 6.15 -2.95 -15.52
CA LYS A 255 5.97 -3.95 -16.58
C LYS A 255 5.44 -3.32 -17.87
N ALA A 256 4.49 -2.39 -17.77
CA ALA A 256 3.97 -1.67 -18.93
C ALA A 256 5.06 -0.86 -19.66
N LEU A 257 6.01 -0.26 -18.92
CA LEU A 257 7.16 0.46 -19.49
C LEU A 257 8.13 -0.44 -20.27
N GLY A 258 8.27 -1.71 -19.85
CA GLY A 258 9.10 -2.71 -20.55
C GLY A 258 8.45 -3.34 -21.79
N GLY A 259 7.29 -2.84 -22.22
CA GLY A 259 6.55 -3.37 -23.38
C GLY A 259 5.56 -4.49 -23.05
N GLY A 260 5.25 -4.71 -21.77
CA GLY A 260 4.31 -5.77 -21.34
C GLY A 260 2.83 -5.46 -21.60
N ALA A 261 2.44 -4.20 -21.81
CA ALA A 261 1.08 -3.77 -22.14
C ALA A 261 1.05 -2.36 -22.77
N ASP A 262 0.10 -2.10 -23.66
CA ASP A 262 -0.12 -0.77 -24.24
C ASP A 262 -0.95 0.08 -23.25
N VAL A 263 -0.28 0.65 -22.26
CA VAL A 263 -0.86 1.50 -21.23
C VAL A 263 -0.66 2.96 -21.62
N SER A 264 -1.71 3.78 -21.57
CA SER A 264 -1.60 5.21 -21.89
C SER A 264 -0.71 5.95 -20.88
N GLY A 265 -0.16 7.12 -21.24
CA GLY A 265 0.56 7.97 -20.27
C GLY A 265 -0.27 8.30 -19.03
N SER A 266 -1.58 8.57 -19.18
CA SER A 266 -2.45 8.87 -18.04
C SER A 266 -2.64 7.67 -17.13
N ASP A 267 -2.85 6.49 -17.70
CA ASP A 267 -3.03 5.24 -16.95
C ASP A 267 -1.75 4.86 -16.22
N LEU A 268 -0.59 5.03 -16.85
CA LEU A 268 0.71 4.80 -16.23
C LEU A 268 0.90 5.70 -15.01
N THR A 269 0.64 7.00 -15.15
CA THR A 269 0.74 7.95 -14.03
C THR A 269 -0.24 7.61 -12.92
N ALA A 270 -1.49 7.29 -13.24
CA ALA A 270 -2.50 6.92 -12.26
C ALA A 270 -2.07 5.69 -11.45
N LEU A 271 -1.54 4.68 -12.14
CA LEU A 271 -1.17 3.39 -11.58
C LEU A 271 0.10 3.48 -10.71
N LEU A 272 1.11 4.22 -11.15
CA LEU A 272 2.31 4.51 -10.36
C LEU A 272 1.99 5.37 -9.13
N SER A 273 1.26 6.47 -9.31
CA SER A 273 0.95 7.40 -8.22
C SER A 273 0.09 6.73 -7.15
N THR A 274 -0.96 6.00 -7.56
CA THR A 274 -1.80 5.23 -6.63
C THR A 274 -0.98 4.16 -5.91
N GLY A 275 -0.14 3.42 -6.65
CA GLY A 275 0.71 2.37 -6.05
C GLY A 275 1.66 2.91 -4.99
N PHE A 276 2.36 4.02 -5.26
CA PHE A 276 3.24 4.64 -4.28
C PHE A 276 2.49 5.29 -3.12
N ALA A 277 1.33 5.91 -3.36
CA ALA A 277 0.53 6.54 -2.30
C ALA A 277 0.03 5.50 -1.30
N VAL A 278 -0.48 4.37 -1.80
CA VAL A 278 -0.89 3.22 -0.97
C VAL A 278 0.28 2.72 -0.12
N GLN A 279 1.46 2.53 -0.72
CA GLN A 279 2.64 2.08 0.02
C GLN A 279 3.03 3.08 1.11
N ALA A 280 3.08 4.37 0.79
CA ALA A 280 3.53 5.40 1.71
C ALA A 280 2.57 5.57 2.90
N ILE A 281 1.25 5.54 2.66
CA ILE A 281 0.24 5.64 3.72
C ILE A 281 0.28 4.43 4.65
N ALA A 282 0.29 3.21 4.09
CA ALA A 282 0.36 2.00 4.90
C ALA A 282 1.62 1.97 5.79
N GLN A 283 2.75 2.48 5.29
CA GLN A 283 3.97 2.63 6.08
C GLN A 283 3.89 3.72 7.14
N GLY A 284 3.18 4.81 6.87
CA GLY A 284 2.99 5.92 7.81
C GLY A 284 2.08 5.54 8.98
N LEU A 285 1.05 4.73 8.73
CA LEU A 285 0.04 4.33 9.72
C LEU A 285 0.47 3.10 10.54
N LEU A 286 1.15 2.13 9.91
CA LEU A 286 1.60 0.89 10.57
C LEU A 286 2.30 1.10 11.93
N PRO A 287 3.19 2.10 12.12
CA PRO A 287 3.81 2.33 13.41
C PRO A 287 2.81 2.61 14.52
N GLN A 288 1.80 3.44 14.26
CA GLN A 288 0.82 3.84 15.26
C GLN A 288 -0.13 2.68 15.58
N ASP A 289 -0.55 1.95 14.56
CA ASP A 289 -1.59 0.93 14.71
C ASP A 289 -1.02 -0.41 15.23
N ALA A 290 0.23 -0.74 14.88
CA ALA A 290 0.80 -2.05 15.19
C ALA A 290 2.12 -2.08 15.96
N TYR A 291 2.95 -1.03 15.91
CA TYR A 291 4.27 -1.03 16.58
C TYR A 291 4.29 -0.31 17.92
N TRP A 292 3.66 0.86 18.01
CA TRP A 292 3.65 1.70 19.20
C TRP A 292 2.59 1.25 20.18
N ILE A 293 2.78 0.04 20.72
CA ILE A 293 1.83 -0.62 21.62
C ILE A 293 1.78 0.14 22.97
N SER A 294 0.78 1.00 23.11
CA SER A 294 0.54 1.78 24.34
C SER A 294 -0.16 0.95 25.43
N GLU A 295 -0.21 1.47 26.66
CA GLU A 295 -0.94 0.80 27.77
C GLU A 295 -2.45 0.69 27.51
N GLU A 296 -3.02 1.57 26.68
CA GLU A 296 -4.44 1.62 26.34
C GLU A 296 -4.80 0.60 25.26
N MET A 297 -3.87 0.33 24.34
CA MET A 297 -4.07 -0.60 23.22
C MET A 297 -3.77 -2.05 23.59
N ARG A 298 -2.79 -2.28 24.48
CA ARG A 298 -2.27 -3.63 24.72
C ARG A 298 -3.28 -4.58 25.36
N ALA A 299 -3.08 -5.87 25.10
CA ALA A 299 -3.82 -6.93 25.75
C ALA A 299 -3.80 -6.82 27.29
N GLU A 300 -4.91 -7.24 27.93
CA GLU A 300 -5.04 -7.21 29.37
C GLU A 300 -3.88 -7.94 30.06
N ARG A 301 -3.41 -7.40 31.19
CA ARG A 301 -2.37 -8.08 31.97
C ARG A 301 -2.90 -9.44 32.44
N ARG A 302 -2.18 -10.49 32.09
CA ARG A 302 -2.37 -11.82 32.67
C ARG A 302 -2.12 -11.80 34.18
N THR A 303 -3.20 -11.74 34.96
CA THR A 303 -3.15 -11.72 36.45
C THR A 303 -3.14 -13.12 37.06
N ASP A 304 -3.34 -14.15 36.25
CA ASP A 304 -3.34 -15.57 36.63
C ASP A 304 -1.95 -16.09 37.03
N LEU A 305 -0.88 -15.49 36.50
CA LEU A 305 0.51 -15.82 36.86
C LEU A 305 0.92 -15.36 38.27
N ARG A 306 0.17 -14.43 38.88
CA ARG A 306 0.49 -13.87 40.21
C ARG A 306 0.04 -14.75 41.39
N ARG A 307 -0.71 -15.84 41.14
CA ARG A 307 -1.21 -16.76 42.19
C ARG A 307 -0.32 -17.97 42.47
N ALA A 308 0.73 -18.20 41.68
CA ALA A 308 1.56 -19.39 41.84
C ALA A 308 2.68 -19.30 42.90
N SER A 309 2.86 -18.15 43.57
CA SER A 309 4.02 -17.93 44.47
C SER A 309 3.71 -17.73 45.97
N HIS A 310 2.49 -17.97 46.43
CA HIS A 310 2.12 -17.77 47.86
C HIS A 310 1.43 -18.99 48.51
N GLY A 311 1.71 -20.20 48.02
CA GLY A 311 1.25 -21.44 48.63
C GLY A 311 2.40 -22.38 48.96
N ASN A 312 3.07 -22.12 50.09
CA ASN A 312 3.76 -23.12 50.93
C ASN A 312 4.00 -22.53 52.33
#